data_AF-S7V6I9-F1
#
_entry.id   AF-S7V6I9-F1
#
_cell.length_a   1.000
_cell.length_b   1.000
_cell.length_c   1.000
_cell.angle_alpha   90.00
_cell.angle_beta   90.00
_cell.angle_gamma   90.00
#
_symmetry.space_group_name_H-M   'P 1'
#
loop_
_entity.id
_entity.type
_entity.pdbx_description
1 polymer ?
#
loop_
_entity_poly.entity_id
_entity_poly.type
_entity_poly.pdbx_seq_one_letter_code
_entity_poly.pdbx_strand_id
1 'polypeptide(L)'
;MCLLLALVFIIPGNIEHAAIPLILFFVLMGIGFRGFEKLKGFTYTTMIFAGVTAAMYYPEYFVEYKGYTYSNLITPLIQIIMFGMGTSMAFKDFAGVIKMPKGVFIGLLSQFTIMPITGFILASLSNFPAEIAAGLILIGCSPSGLASNVMSYLAKANLALSITITAISTLLAPFFNTIVNEVIGGPICGDRCAGHDVEHYQNGHHPYWSWTHFQ
;
A
#
# COMPACT_ATOMS: atom_id res chain seq x y z
N MET A 1 14.77 -26.29 4.26
CA MET A 1 14.06 -27.52 3.86
C MET A 1 12.75 -27.21 3.13
N CYS A 2 11.81 -26.44 3.72
CA CYS A 2 10.53 -26.10 3.08
C CYS A 2 10.66 -25.34 1.74
N LEU A 3 11.63 -24.42 1.61
CA LEU A 3 11.90 -23.71 0.34
C LEU A 3 12.44 -24.64 -0.75
N LEU A 4 13.24 -25.64 -0.39
CA LEU A 4 13.75 -26.64 -1.34
C LEU A 4 12.60 -27.55 -1.83
N LEU A 5 11.69 -27.94 -0.94
CA LEU A 5 10.50 -28.69 -1.32
C LEU A 5 9.59 -27.88 -2.25
N ALA A 6 9.35 -26.60 -1.96
CA ALA A 6 8.56 -25.73 -2.84
C ALA A 6 9.18 -25.61 -4.25
N LEU A 7 10.51 -25.43 -4.35
CA LEU A 7 11.21 -25.38 -5.64
C LEU A 7 11.12 -26.71 -6.40
N VAL A 8 11.22 -27.85 -5.71
CA VAL A 8 11.10 -29.18 -6.33
C VAL A 8 9.69 -29.43 -6.89
N PHE A 9 8.63 -28.86 -6.32
CA PHE A 9 7.27 -28.96 -6.84
C PHE A 9 6.97 -27.95 -7.97
N ILE A 10 7.63 -26.80 -7.96
CA ILE A 10 7.48 -25.76 -9.01
C ILE A 10 8.14 -26.20 -10.33
N ILE A 11 9.32 -26.82 -10.29
CA ILE A 11 10.08 -27.25 -11.49
C ILE A 11 9.29 -28.21 -12.42
N PRO A 12 8.55 -29.22 -11.92
CA PRO A 12 7.72 -30.09 -12.75
C PRO A 12 6.33 -29.54 -13.10
N GLY A 13 6.01 -28.29 -12.71
CA GLY A 13 4.75 -27.62 -13.07
C GLY A 13 3.53 -27.99 -12.19
N ASN A 14 3.73 -28.62 -11.04
CA ASN A 14 2.64 -28.97 -10.13
C ASN A 14 2.35 -27.84 -9.12
N ILE A 15 1.65 -26.81 -9.59
CA ILE A 15 1.43 -25.54 -8.89
C ILE A 15 0.51 -25.71 -7.65
N GLU A 16 -0.44 -26.65 -7.68
CA GLU A 16 -1.40 -26.85 -6.57
C GLU A 16 -0.74 -27.36 -5.28
N HIS A 17 0.28 -28.22 -5.40
CA HIS A 17 1.02 -28.74 -4.25
C HIS A 17 2.19 -27.86 -3.83
N ALA A 18 2.60 -26.88 -4.65
CA ALA A 18 3.65 -25.93 -4.32
C ALA A 18 3.20 -24.83 -3.34
N ALA A 19 1.89 -24.55 -3.28
CA ALA A 19 1.31 -23.51 -2.42
C ALA A 19 1.57 -23.76 -0.92
N ILE A 20 1.27 -24.98 -0.45
CA ILE A 20 1.37 -25.40 0.95
C ILE A 20 2.80 -25.27 1.50
N PRO A 21 3.86 -25.83 0.86
CA PRO A 21 5.23 -25.68 1.35
C PRO A 21 5.76 -24.25 1.26
N LEU A 22 5.28 -23.43 0.31
CA LEU A 22 5.68 -22.02 0.16
C LEU A 22 5.10 -21.15 1.29
N ILE A 23 3.80 -21.30 1.60
CA ILE A 23 3.15 -20.60 2.71
C ILE A 23 3.79 -21.02 4.03
N LEU A 24 4.00 -22.32 4.23
CA LEU A 24 4.61 -22.87 5.44
C LEU A 24 6.06 -22.41 5.61
N PHE A 25 6.81 -22.22 4.52
CA PHE A 25 8.13 -21.61 4.56
C PHE A 25 8.10 -20.18 5.13
N PHE A 26 7.22 -19.30 4.60
CA PHE A 26 7.13 -17.93 5.09
C PHE A 26 6.62 -17.86 6.54
N VAL A 27 5.64 -18.69 6.92
CA VAL A 27 5.13 -18.72 8.30
C VAL A 27 6.18 -19.21 9.28
N LEU A 28 6.89 -20.31 8.97
CA LEU A 28 7.96 -20.82 9.84
C LEU A 28 9.12 -19.83 9.96
N MET A 29 9.46 -19.14 8.87
CA MET A 29 10.46 -18.08 8.90
C MET A 29 10.04 -16.91 9.79
N GLY A 30 8.77 -16.49 9.71
CA GLY A 30 8.20 -15.46 10.59
C GLY A 30 8.25 -15.85 12.07
N ILE A 31 7.89 -17.11 12.40
CA ILE A 31 7.95 -17.63 13.77
C ILE A 31 9.41 -17.73 14.24
N GLY A 32 10.34 -18.17 13.38
CA GLY A 32 11.77 -18.23 13.69
C GLY A 32 12.38 -16.86 13.99
N PHE A 33 11.96 -15.81 13.28
CA PHE A 33 12.44 -14.45 13.49
C PHE A 33 11.97 -13.84 14.82
N ARG A 34 10.91 -14.35 15.45
CA ARG A 34 10.48 -13.94 16.80
C ARG A 34 11.48 -14.29 17.90
N GLY A 35 12.27 -15.35 17.71
CA GLY A 35 13.23 -15.84 18.70
C GLY A 35 14.48 -14.96 18.87
N PHE A 36 14.81 -14.13 17.88
CA PHE A 36 16.01 -13.28 17.90
C PHE A 36 15.64 -11.81 18.03
N GLU A 37 16.15 -11.11 19.06
CA GLU A 37 15.84 -9.68 19.31
C GLU A 37 16.14 -8.77 18.10
N LYS A 38 17.17 -9.08 17.31
CA LYS A 38 17.51 -8.29 16.11
C LYS A 38 16.58 -8.51 14.92
N LEU A 39 15.82 -9.62 14.85
CA LEU A 39 14.98 -9.97 13.70
C LEU A 39 13.47 -9.77 13.93
N LYS A 40 13.05 -9.41 15.16
CA LYS A 40 11.63 -9.23 15.50
C LYS A 40 10.88 -8.31 14.54
N GLY A 41 11.54 -7.24 14.05
CA GLY A 41 10.95 -6.29 13.09
C GLY A 41 10.58 -6.90 11.72
N PHE A 42 11.31 -7.93 11.26
CA PHE A 42 11.05 -8.60 9.97
C PHE A 42 9.92 -9.63 10.04
N THR A 43 9.41 -9.92 11.24
CA THR A 43 8.29 -10.86 11.41
C THR A 43 7.05 -10.36 10.66
N TYR A 44 6.76 -9.06 10.75
CA TYR A 44 5.58 -8.47 10.13
C TYR A 44 5.62 -8.61 8.60
N THR A 45 6.72 -8.24 7.97
CA THR A 45 6.87 -8.34 6.50
C THR A 45 6.80 -9.78 6.01
N THR A 46 7.41 -10.72 6.74
CA THR A 46 7.37 -12.14 6.39
C THR A 46 5.95 -12.72 6.46
N MET A 47 5.13 -12.29 7.42
CA MET A 47 3.73 -12.71 7.52
C MET A 47 2.85 -12.10 6.41
N ILE A 48 3.15 -10.89 5.94
CA ILE A 48 2.47 -10.32 4.76
C ILE A 48 2.75 -11.18 3.53
N PHE A 49 4.01 -11.54 3.28
CA PHE A 49 4.36 -12.43 2.16
C PHE A 49 3.66 -13.79 2.25
N ALA A 50 3.54 -14.36 3.46
CA ALA A 50 2.76 -15.58 3.67
C ALA A 50 1.28 -15.38 3.29
N GLY A 51 0.66 -14.30 3.73
CA GLY A 51 -0.74 -13.96 3.43
C GLY A 51 -0.99 -13.71 1.94
N VAL A 52 -0.13 -12.94 1.28
CA VAL A 52 -0.22 -12.67 -0.17
C VAL A 52 -0.05 -13.95 -0.97
N THR A 53 0.91 -14.80 -0.61
CA THR A 53 1.08 -16.12 -1.24
C THR A 53 -0.18 -16.97 -1.08
N ALA A 54 -0.77 -17.01 0.12
CA ALA A 54 -2.01 -17.76 0.34
C ALA A 54 -3.18 -17.22 -0.48
N ALA A 55 -3.32 -15.89 -0.58
CA ALA A 55 -4.36 -15.24 -1.37
C ALA A 55 -4.21 -15.48 -2.88
N MET A 56 -2.97 -15.52 -3.38
CA MET A 56 -2.69 -15.80 -4.80
C MET A 56 -2.98 -17.24 -5.20
N TYR A 57 -2.68 -18.22 -4.33
CA TYR A 57 -2.86 -19.65 -4.64
C TYR A 57 -4.26 -20.18 -4.33
N TYR A 58 -4.97 -19.57 -3.37
CA TYR A 58 -6.33 -20.00 -3.00
C TYR A 58 -7.33 -18.82 -2.99
N PRO A 59 -7.60 -18.17 -4.14
CA PRO A 59 -8.49 -17.01 -4.21
C PRO A 59 -9.93 -17.35 -3.80
N GLU A 60 -10.38 -18.60 -3.98
CA GLU A 60 -11.74 -19.05 -3.63
C GLU A 60 -12.10 -18.79 -2.16
N TYR A 61 -11.14 -18.90 -1.24
CA TYR A 61 -11.40 -18.64 0.19
C TYR A 61 -11.49 -17.15 0.53
N PHE A 62 -11.03 -16.26 -0.35
CA PHE A 62 -10.91 -14.81 -0.07
C PHE A 62 -11.88 -13.94 -0.87
N VAL A 63 -12.59 -14.49 -1.86
CA VAL A 63 -13.48 -13.70 -2.72
C VAL A 63 -14.94 -13.84 -2.27
N GLU A 64 -15.45 -15.06 -2.11
CA GLU A 64 -16.84 -15.29 -1.70
C GLU A 64 -16.98 -16.42 -0.69
N TYR A 65 -17.74 -16.18 0.37
CA TYR A 65 -18.17 -17.23 1.28
C TYR A 65 -19.67 -17.15 1.46
N LYS A 66 -20.38 -18.18 0.98
CA LYS A 66 -21.83 -18.36 1.12
C LYS A 66 -22.65 -17.14 0.64
N GLY A 67 -22.27 -16.54 -0.48
CA GLY A 67 -22.99 -15.42 -1.10
C GLY A 67 -22.69 -14.03 -0.53
N TYR A 68 -21.69 -13.91 0.35
CA TYR A 68 -21.15 -12.62 0.79
C TYR A 68 -19.76 -12.40 0.20
N THR A 69 -19.58 -11.29 -0.52
CA THR A 69 -18.29 -10.87 -1.08
C THR A 69 -17.47 -10.20 0.02
N TYR A 70 -16.27 -10.72 0.29
CA TYR A 70 -15.39 -10.15 1.33
C TYR A 70 -14.88 -8.74 1.01
N SER A 71 -14.97 -8.30 -0.25
CA SER A 71 -14.62 -6.93 -0.66
C SER A 71 -15.35 -5.86 0.15
N ASN A 72 -16.59 -6.13 0.57
CA ASN A 72 -17.37 -5.17 1.37
C ASN A 72 -16.81 -5.00 2.79
N LEU A 73 -15.98 -5.93 3.28
CA LEU A 73 -15.31 -5.83 4.57
C LEU A 73 -14.01 -5.03 4.50
N ILE A 74 -13.49 -4.73 3.30
CA ILE A 74 -12.23 -3.99 3.15
C ILE A 74 -12.38 -2.56 3.68
N THR A 75 -13.45 -1.85 3.30
CA THR A 75 -13.71 -0.47 3.75
C THR A 75 -13.79 -0.35 5.27
N PRO A 76 -14.63 -1.12 6.00
CA PRO A 76 -14.68 -1.02 7.46
C PRO A 76 -13.38 -1.46 8.14
N LEU A 77 -12.64 -2.42 7.56
CA LEU A 77 -11.35 -2.84 8.10
C LEU A 77 -10.32 -1.72 8.00
N ILE A 78 -10.24 -1.01 6.87
CA ILE A 78 -9.36 0.15 6.69
C ILE A 78 -9.78 1.28 7.65
N GLN A 79 -11.08 1.53 7.83
CA GLN A 79 -11.58 2.50 8.80
C GLN A 79 -11.12 2.18 10.22
N ILE A 80 -11.20 0.92 10.65
CA ILE A 80 -10.71 0.48 11.97
C ILE A 80 -9.19 0.68 12.08
N ILE A 81 -8.42 0.36 11.03
CA ILE A 81 -6.97 0.55 11.03
C ILE A 81 -6.60 2.03 11.11
N MET A 82 -7.26 2.90 10.35
CA MET A 82 -7.06 4.35 10.39
C MET A 82 -7.51 4.94 11.74
N PHE A 83 -8.61 4.44 12.31
CA PHE A 83 -9.06 4.81 13.64
C PHE A 83 -8.04 4.40 14.71
N GLY A 84 -7.51 3.17 14.66
CA GLY A 84 -6.47 2.69 15.56
C GLY A 84 -5.16 3.47 15.47
N MET A 85 -4.79 3.92 14.26
CA MET A 85 -3.69 4.85 14.07
C MET A 85 -3.98 6.20 14.74
N GLY A 86 -5.19 6.74 14.56
CA GLY A 86 -5.60 8.02 15.16
C GLY A 86 -5.60 8.00 16.69
N THR A 87 -6.08 6.92 17.31
CA THR A 87 -6.09 6.77 18.77
C THR A 87 -4.70 6.55 19.37
N SER A 88 -3.73 6.07 18.58
CA SER A 88 -2.34 5.91 18.99
C SER A 88 -1.53 7.22 18.95
N MET A 89 -2.04 8.29 18.32
CA MET A 89 -1.37 9.60 18.32
C MET A 89 -1.60 10.33 19.63
N ALA A 90 -0.52 10.71 20.31
CA ALA A 90 -0.59 11.45 21.55
C ALA A 90 -0.68 12.96 21.28
N PHE A 91 -1.35 13.72 22.16
CA PHE A 91 -1.29 15.19 22.15
C PHE A 91 0.16 15.73 22.20
N LYS A 92 1.09 14.93 22.72
CA LYS A 92 2.53 15.24 22.77
C LYS A 92 3.17 15.25 21.37
N ASP A 93 2.64 14.51 20.42
CA ASP A 93 3.12 14.54 19.03
C ASP A 93 2.79 15.91 18.41
N PHE A 94 1.60 16.46 18.65
CA PHE A 94 1.26 17.84 18.25
C PHE A 94 2.21 18.88 18.87
N ALA A 95 2.67 18.68 20.11
CA ALA A 95 3.67 19.56 20.72
C ALA A 95 5.06 19.45 20.04
N GLY A 96 5.39 18.30 19.46
CA GLY A 96 6.61 18.10 18.65
C GLY A 96 6.63 18.96 17.39
N VAL A 97 5.48 19.15 16.74
CA VAL A 97 5.31 20.02 15.56
C VAL A 97 5.69 21.46 15.88
N ILE A 98 5.22 21.97 17.02
CA ILE A 98 5.46 23.34 17.46
C ILE A 98 6.94 23.55 17.84
N LYS A 99 7.60 22.51 18.37
CA LYS A 99 9.01 22.59 18.76
C LYS A 99 9.98 22.61 17.59
N MET A 100 9.66 21.96 16.47
CA MET A 100 10.59 21.82 15.33
C MET A 100 9.89 21.98 13.95
N PRO A 101 9.26 23.14 13.66
CA PRO A 101 8.44 23.31 12.46
C PRO A 101 9.23 23.23 11.14
N LYS A 102 10.51 23.65 11.15
CA LYS A 102 11.37 23.60 9.96
C LYS A 102 11.60 22.16 9.47
N GLY A 103 11.84 21.22 10.39
CA GLY A 103 12.08 19.82 10.05
C GLY A 103 10.83 19.13 9.51
N VAL A 104 9.67 19.43 10.11
CA VAL A 104 8.36 18.93 9.66
C VAL A 104 8.04 19.43 8.25
N PHE A 105 8.22 20.74 7.99
CA PHE A 105 7.91 21.31 6.68
C PHE A 105 8.78 20.73 5.56
N ILE A 106 10.08 20.57 5.79
CA ILE A 106 11.00 19.96 4.82
C ILE A 106 10.64 18.49 4.58
N GLY A 107 10.33 17.73 5.63
CA GLY A 107 9.90 16.33 5.53
C GLY A 107 8.61 16.17 4.73
N LEU A 108 7.62 17.02 5.02
CA LEU A 108 6.33 17.04 4.34
C LEU A 108 6.49 17.40 2.86
N LEU A 109 7.24 18.46 2.56
CA LEU A 109 7.50 18.90 1.18
C LEU A 109 8.23 17.81 0.38
N SER A 110 9.23 17.17 0.99
CA SER A 110 9.97 16.07 0.37
C SER A 110 9.07 14.87 0.10
N GLN A 111 8.20 14.49 1.04
CA GLN A 111 7.29 13.35 0.88
C GLN A 111 6.26 13.60 -0.24
N PHE A 112 5.61 14.77 -0.25
CA PHE A 112 4.65 15.13 -1.28
C PHE A 112 5.26 15.46 -2.64
N THR A 113 6.58 15.70 -2.72
CA THR A 113 7.24 15.93 -4.02
C THR A 113 7.81 14.62 -4.57
N ILE A 114 8.59 13.89 -3.77
CA ILE A 114 9.33 12.71 -4.22
C ILE A 114 8.39 11.54 -4.51
N MET A 115 7.40 11.27 -3.66
CA MET A 115 6.53 10.10 -3.84
C MET A 115 5.68 10.16 -5.13
N PRO A 116 4.94 11.25 -5.44
CA PRO A 116 4.17 11.32 -6.67
C PRO A 116 5.04 11.40 -7.92
N ILE A 117 6.19 12.09 -7.87
CA ILE A 117 7.15 12.11 -9.00
C ILE A 117 7.65 10.70 -9.28
N THR A 118 7.96 9.92 -8.25
CA THR A 118 8.41 8.53 -8.43
C THR A 118 7.30 7.67 -9.03
N GLY A 119 6.05 7.82 -8.56
CA GLY A 119 4.89 7.14 -9.15
C GLY A 119 4.68 7.51 -10.62
N PHE A 120 4.81 8.79 -10.96
CA PHE A 120 4.73 9.30 -12.33
C PHE A 120 5.81 8.71 -13.24
N ILE A 121 7.06 8.71 -12.78
CA ILE A 121 8.20 8.17 -13.54
C ILE A 121 7.98 6.69 -13.80
N LEU A 122 7.58 5.91 -12.79
CA LEU A 122 7.32 4.48 -12.94
C LEU A 122 6.16 4.19 -13.89
N ALA A 123 5.07 4.97 -13.81
CA ALA A 123 3.91 4.84 -14.69
C ALA A 123 4.22 5.23 -16.15
N SER A 124 5.18 6.13 -16.36
CA SER A 124 5.63 6.58 -17.67
C SER A 124 6.62 5.60 -18.31
N LEU A 125 7.54 5.03 -17.52
CA LEU A 125 8.50 4.05 -18.00
C LEU A 125 7.86 2.70 -18.36
N SER A 126 6.81 2.31 -17.63
CA SER A 126 6.26 0.95 -17.73
C SER A 126 5.10 0.80 -18.73
N ASN A 127 4.67 1.88 -19.40
CA ASN A 127 3.60 1.89 -20.41
C ASN A 127 2.34 1.08 -20.02
N PHE A 128 1.94 1.15 -18.74
CA PHE A 128 0.78 0.40 -18.24
C PHE A 128 -0.55 1.01 -18.70
N PRO A 129 -1.62 0.19 -18.80
CA PRO A 129 -2.99 0.66 -19.03
C PRO A 129 -3.40 1.68 -17.95
N ALA A 130 -4.36 2.55 -18.31
CA ALA A 130 -4.72 3.72 -17.53
C ALA A 130 -5.13 3.38 -16.08
N GLU A 131 -5.80 2.25 -15.87
CA GLU A 131 -6.25 1.75 -14.57
C GLU A 131 -5.08 1.46 -13.63
N ILE A 132 -4.04 0.78 -14.13
CA ILE A 132 -2.86 0.42 -13.35
C ILE A 132 -2.00 1.66 -13.10
N ALA A 133 -1.89 2.56 -14.09
CA ALA A 133 -1.18 3.82 -13.94
C ALA A 133 -1.82 4.72 -12.86
N ALA A 134 -3.15 4.84 -12.86
CA ALA A 134 -3.89 5.57 -11.83
C ALA A 134 -3.68 4.96 -10.44
N GLY A 135 -3.77 3.64 -10.31
CA GLY A 135 -3.47 2.94 -9.05
C GLY A 135 -2.05 3.22 -8.53
N LEU A 136 -1.05 3.23 -9.42
CA LEU A 136 0.34 3.50 -9.04
C LEU A 136 0.56 4.95 -8.56
N ILE A 137 -0.08 5.91 -9.23
CA ILE A 137 -0.06 7.32 -8.82
C ILE A 137 -0.76 7.47 -7.46
N LEU A 138 -1.92 6.83 -7.25
CA LEU A 138 -2.65 6.87 -5.98
C LEU A 138 -1.85 6.27 -4.82
N ILE A 139 -1.15 5.15 -5.04
CA ILE A 139 -0.24 4.58 -4.04
C ILE A 139 0.88 5.56 -3.69
N GLY A 140 1.41 6.27 -4.69
CA GLY A 140 2.42 7.31 -4.48
C GLY A 140 1.92 8.55 -3.75
N CYS A 141 0.62 8.86 -3.82
CA CYS A 141 0.04 10.01 -3.12
C CYS A 141 -0.46 9.66 -1.70
N SER A 142 -0.65 8.37 -1.43
CA SER A 142 -1.16 7.90 -0.15
C SER A 142 -0.18 8.18 1.01
N PRO A 143 -0.64 8.71 2.15
CA PRO A 143 0.23 8.98 3.29
C PRO A 143 0.86 7.68 3.81
N SER A 144 2.18 7.71 4.02
CA SER A 144 2.95 6.53 4.45
C SER A 144 2.70 6.20 5.93
N GLY A 145 2.11 5.04 6.18
CA GLY A 145 1.62 4.64 7.52
C GLY A 145 2.63 4.03 8.48
N LEU A 146 2.10 3.58 9.63
CA LEU A 146 2.69 2.98 10.85
C LEU A 146 4.07 2.31 10.73
N ALA A 147 4.35 1.61 9.63
CA ALA A 147 5.62 0.93 9.38
C ALA A 147 6.81 1.91 9.35
N SER A 148 6.62 3.14 8.84
CA SER A 148 7.65 4.18 8.81
C SER A 148 8.12 4.59 10.21
N ASN A 149 7.21 4.60 11.19
CA ASN A 149 7.51 4.92 12.59
C ASN A 149 8.38 3.83 13.23
N VAL A 150 8.06 2.56 12.97
CA VAL A 150 8.87 1.42 13.45
C VAL A 150 10.25 1.44 12.80
N MET A 151 10.35 1.72 11.51
CA MET A 151 11.63 1.81 10.80
C MET A 151 12.47 2.98 11.30
N SER A 152 11.87 4.13 11.57
CA SER A 152 12.56 5.29 12.17
C SER A 152 13.11 4.97 13.56
N TYR A 153 12.35 4.20 14.37
CA TYR A 153 12.82 3.73 15.67
C TYR A 153 14.02 2.78 15.54
N LEU A 154 13.96 1.82 14.62
CA LEU A 154 15.09 0.90 14.35
C LEU A 154 16.33 1.62 13.81
N ALA A 155 16.13 2.67 13.00
CA ALA A 155 17.20 3.51 12.47
C ALA A 155 17.80 4.47 13.51
N LYS A 156 17.33 4.46 14.77
CA LYS A 156 17.68 5.45 15.81
C LYS A 156 17.42 6.90 15.37
N ALA A 157 16.46 7.10 14.48
CA ALA A 157 16.04 8.42 14.04
C ALA A 157 15.10 9.06 15.08
N ASN A 158 14.77 10.33 14.88
CA ASN A 158 13.82 11.04 15.73
C ASN A 158 12.40 10.50 15.50
N LEU A 159 11.98 9.55 16.34
CA LEU A 159 10.64 8.95 16.28
C LEU A 159 9.52 10.00 16.39
N ALA A 160 9.70 11.02 17.24
CA ALA A 160 8.71 12.09 17.39
C ALA A 160 8.54 12.89 16.09
N LEU A 161 9.63 13.10 15.33
CA LEU A 161 9.57 13.73 14.01
C LEU A 161 8.82 12.86 12.98
N SER A 162 9.05 11.53 12.98
CA SER A 162 8.36 10.60 12.07
C SER A 162 6.85 10.57 12.34
N ILE A 163 6.45 10.48 13.60
CA ILE A 163 5.03 10.43 14.00
C ILE A 163 4.33 11.74 13.64
N THR A 164 4.99 12.88 13.86
CA THR A 164 4.43 14.20 13.51
C THR A 164 4.26 14.43 12.03
N ILE A 165 5.25 14.06 11.21
CA ILE A 165 5.12 14.12 9.74
C ILE A 165 3.96 13.23 9.29
N THR A 166 3.88 12.00 9.79
CA THR A 166 2.81 11.05 9.44
C THR A 166 1.41 11.56 9.84
N ALA A 167 1.29 12.20 11.01
CA ALA A 167 0.05 12.81 11.49
C ALA A 167 -0.43 13.93 10.56
N ILE A 168 0.47 14.86 10.25
CA ILE A 168 0.16 16.01 9.40
C ILE A 168 -0.10 15.56 7.96
N SER A 169 0.67 14.61 7.43
CA SER A 169 0.47 14.08 6.08
C SER A 169 -0.89 13.39 5.96
N THR A 170 -1.32 12.66 6.99
CA THR A 170 -2.64 11.98 7.01
C THR A 170 -3.79 13.00 7.09
N LEU A 171 -3.65 14.05 7.88
CA LEU A 171 -4.61 15.16 7.94
C LEU A 171 -4.70 15.94 6.62
N LEU A 172 -3.57 16.13 5.93
CA LEU A 172 -3.49 16.84 4.66
C LEU A 172 -3.79 15.96 3.43
N ALA A 173 -3.75 14.63 3.58
CA ALA A 173 -3.96 13.65 2.52
C ALA A 173 -5.23 13.90 1.68
N PRO A 174 -6.43 14.16 2.23
CA PRO A 174 -7.63 14.38 1.39
C PRO A 174 -7.49 15.61 0.46
N PHE A 175 -6.86 16.68 0.93
CA PHE A 175 -6.62 17.88 0.12
C PHE A 175 -5.53 17.63 -0.94
N PHE A 176 -4.40 17.06 -0.53
CA PHE A 176 -3.28 16.79 -1.44
C PHE A 176 -3.62 15.75 -2.51
N ASN A 177 -4.31 14.66 -2.17
CA ASN A 177 -4.73 13.66 -3.14
C ASN A 177 -5.62 14.26 -4.23
N THR A 178 -6.52 15.18 -3.86
CA THR A 178 -7.38 15.88 -4.81
C THR A 178 -6.55 16.75 -5.77
N ILE A 179 -5.64 17.56 -5.22
CA ILE A 179 -4.77 18.45 -6.01
C ILE A 179 -3.85 17.64 -6.95
N VAL A 180 -3.23 16.57 -6.46
CA VAL A 180 -2.31 15.75 -7.26
C VAL A 180 -3.06 15.02 -8.37
N ASN A 181 -4.28 14.53 -8.12
CA ASN A 181 -5.10 13.94 -9.17
C ASN A 181 -5.43 14.93 -10.28
N GLU A 182 -5.72 16.19 -9.94
CA GLU A 182 -6.01 17.23 -10.92
C GLU A 182 -4.77 17.64 -11.74
N VAL A 183 -3.61 17.74 -11.09
CA VAL A 183 -2.35 18.18 -11.75
C VAL A 183 -1.67 17.06 -12.55
N ILE A 184 -1.67 15.82 -12.03
CA ILE A 184 -0.91 14.69 -12.59
C ILE A 184 -1.84 13.65 -13.22
N GLY A 185 -2.96 13.32 -12.57
CA GLY A 185 -3.91 12.33 -13.06
C GLY A 185 -4.66 12.79 -14.30
N GLY A 186 -5.09 14.07 -14.33
CA GLY A 186 -5.82 14.66 -15.46
C GLY A 186 -5.08 14.55 -16.81
N PRO A 187 -3.83 14.99 -16.94
CA PRO A 187 -3.08 14.91 -18.19
C PRO A 187 -2.78 13.47 -18.64
N ILE A 188 -2.45 12.58 -17.71
CA ILE A 188 -2.01 11.21 -18.05
C ILE A 188 -3.19 10.30 -18.36
N CYS A 189 -4.24 10.35 -17.54
CA CYS A 189 -5.47 9.64 -17.84
C CYS A 189 -6.18 10.29 -19.02
N GLY A 190 -6.15 11.61 -19.20
CA GLY A 190 -6.70 12.25 -20.40
C GLY A 190 -6.03 11.76 -21.70
N ASP A 191 -4.70 11.70 -21.74
CA ASP A 191 -3.96 11.28 -22.93
C ASP A 191 -4.01 9.75 -23.16
N ARG A 192 -4.03 8.93 -22.10
CA ARG A 192 -4.17 7.46 -22.22
C ARG A 192 -5.61 7.01 -22.42
N CYS A 193 -6.59 7.67 -21.79
CA CYS A 193 -8.00 7.46 -22.08
C CYS A 193 -8.33 7.96 -23.48
N ALA A 194 -7.74 9.02 -24.03
CA ALA A 194 -7.93 9.37 -25.44
C ALA A 194 -7.54 8.24 -26.42
N GLY A 195 -6.64 7.33 -26.03
CA GLY A 195 -6.32 6.11 -26.79
C GLY A 195 -7.29 4.95 -26.54
N HIS A 196 -7.85 4.82 -25.33
CA HIS A 196 -8.74 3.72 -24.92
C HIS A 196 -10.25 4.05 -25.10
N ASP A 197 -10.59 5.33 -25.11
CA ASP A 197 -11.93 5.89 -25.32
C ASP A 197 -12.37 5.73 -26.78
N VAL A 198 -11.47 5.59 -27.75
CA VAL A 198 -11.84 5.24 -29.13
C VAL A 198 -12.44 3.82 -29.19
N GLU A 199 -11.95 2.92 -28.34
CA GLU A 199 -12.41 1.53 -28.25
C GLU A 199 -13.61 1.37 -27.31
N HIS A 200 -13.68 2.17 -26.23
CA HIS A 200 -14.80 2.17 -25.27
C HIS A 200 -16.02 2.99 -25.72
N TYR A 201 -15.88 4.06 -26.51
CA TYR A 201 -17.04 4.77 -27.09
C TYR A 201 -17.80 3.91 -28.12
N GLN A 202 -17.12 2.97 -28.80
CA GLN A 202 -17.81 2.02 -29.68
C GLN A 202 -18.70 1.03 -28.91
N ASN A 203 -18.44 0.80 -27.61
CA ASN A 203 -19.12 -0.20 -26.78
C ASN A 203 -20.07 0.39 -25.72
N GLY A 204 -20.35 1.71 -25.74
CA GLY A 204 -21.53 2.29 -25.07
C GLY A 204 -21.55 2.32 -23.54
N HIS A 205 -20.41 2.20 -22.85
CA HIS A 205 -20.36 2.30 -21.39
C HIS A 205 -19.77 3.65 -20.92
N HIS A 206 -20.55 4.39 -20.11
CA HIS A 206 -20.17 5.67 -19.51
C HIS A 206 -18.95 5.56 -18.57
N PRO A 207 -18.18 6.65 -18.37
CA PRO A 207 -16.98 6.65 -17.54
C PRO A 207 -17.33 6.41 -16.06
N TYR A 208 -16.79 5.31 -15.53
CA TYR A 208 -16.88 4.83 -14.15
C TYR A 208 -16.00 5.61 -13.15
N TRP A 209 -15.52 6.79 -13.55
CA TRP A 209 -14.45 7.51 -12.87
C TRP A 209 -14.93 8.60 -11.90
N SER A 210 -16.14 8.45 -11.34
CA SER A 210 -16.54 9.27 -10.19
C SER A 210 -15.96 8.68 -8.91
N TRP A 211 -15.10 9.46 -8.26
CA TRP A 211 -14.46 9.19 -6.96
C TRP A 211 -15.38 8.69 -5.84
N THR A 212 -16.70 8.78 -6.01
CA THR A 212 -17.72 8.23 -5.12
C THR A 212 -17.73 6.70 -5.04
N HIS A 213 -17.14 5.99 -6.02
CA HIS A 213 -17.10 4.52 -6.01
C HIS A 213 -15.87 3.92 -5.32
N PHE A 214 -14.87 4.73 -4.97
CA PHE A 214 -13.62 4.28 -4.34
C PHE A 214 -13.48 4.63 -2.84
N GLN A 215 -14.48 5.27 -2.24
CA GLN A 215 -14.59 5.46 -0.78
C GLN A 215 -15.60 4.48 -0.19
#